data_AF-A0A831KHY2-F1
#
_entry.id   AF-A0A831KHY2-F1
#
_cell.length_a   1.000
_cell.length_b   1.000
_cell.length_c   1.000
_cell.angle_alpha   90.00
_cell.angle_beta   90.00
_cell.angle_gamma   90.00
#
_symmetry.space_group_name_H-M   'P 1'
#
loop_
_entity.id
_entity.type
_entity.pdbx_description
1 polymer ?
#
loop_
_entity_poly.entity_id
_entity_poly.type
_entity_poly.pdbx_seq_one_letter_code
_entity_poly.pdbx_strand_id
1 'polypeptide(L)'
;MSGGGLDDGRTGADDAGGPDEAAAPYARLGPETVLAAVESAGYSCDGHLLALNSYENRVYQVGIEDAPPLVVKFYRPGRWSDAQILEEHHYTLELAEREIPVVAPLVDGEGRTLLCHGPFRFALYPRRGGRAPDLEDPGQLEQCGRFLGRIHAYGAVRPFEHRPELSVEQFGVESYRYLLEHGFIPRG
;
A
#
# COMPACT_ATOMS: atom_id res chain seq x y z
N MET A 1 -57.32 18.62 -18.34
CA MET A 1 -56.88 18.92 -16.97
C MET A 1 -56.04 17.71 -16.53
N SER A 2 -54.73 17.75 -16.79
CA SER A 2 -53.66 18.16 -15.83
C SER A 2 -53.36 17.00 -14.87
N GLY A 3 -52.18 16.40 -14.74
CA GLY A 3 -50.84 16.46 -15.35
C GLY A 3 -50.19 15.07 -15.09
N GLY A 4 -49.00 14.67 -15.54
CA GLY A 4 -47.81 15.43 -15.95
C GLY A 4 -46.67 15.23 -14.93
N GLY A 5 -45.84 14.19 -15.12
CA GLY A 5 -44.44 14.09 -14.64
C GLY A 5 -44.18 13.55 -13.22
N LEU A 6 -43.38 12.48 -13.11
CA LEU A 6 -41.93 12.56 -12.84
C LEU A 6 -41.35 11.16 -12.60
N ASP A 7 -40.44 10.81 -13.49
CA ASP A 7 -39.43 9.76 -13.37
C ASP A 7 -38.17 10.36 -12.69
N ASP A 8 -37.38 9.45 -12.13
CA ASP A 8 -35.98 9.55 -11.72
C ASP A 8 -35.54 10.36 -10.49
N GLY A 9 -34.69 9.70 -9.69
CA GLY A 9 -33.71 10.37 -8.84
C GLY A 9 -33.78 10.03 -7.35
N ARG A 10 -33.37 8.82 -6.96
CA ARG A 10 -32.66 8.64 -5.69
C ARG A 10 -31.31 7.96 -5.92
N THR A 11 -30.39 8.83 -6.32
CA THR A 11 -28.98 8.87 -5.93
C THR A 11 -28.67 8.17 -4.61
N GLY A 12 -27.62 7.34 -4.68
CA GLY A 12 -26.60 7.09 -3.64
C GLY A 12 -27.05 7.26 -2.20
N ALA A 13 -27.46 6.15 -1.59
CA ALA A 13 -27.25 5.99 -0.16
C ALA A 13 -25.86 5.37 0.00
N ASP A 14 -24.95 6.16 0.54
CA ASP A 14 -23.69 5.70 1.11
C ASP A 14 -23.96 4.45 1.95
N ASP A 15 -23.44 3.32 1.50
CA ASP A 15 -23.35 2.11 2.32
C ASP A 15 -22.25 2.38 3.34
N ALA A 16 -22.60 3.12 4.38
CA ALA A 16 -21.78 3.38 5.53
C ALA A 16 -21.52 2.02 6.20
N GLY A 17 -20.38 1.43 5.84
CA GLY A 17 -19.86 0.17 6.40
C GLY A 17 -20.05 0.13 7.91
N GLY A 18 -20.72 -0.92 8.38
CA GLY A 18 -21.05 -1.08 9.79
C GLY A 18 -19.80 -1.11 10.67
N PRO A 19 -19.94 -0.87 11.99
CA PRO A 19 -18.84 -0.75 12.95
C PRO A 19 -17.89 -1.97 13.01
N ASP A 20 -18.29 -3.11 12.44
CA ASP A 20 -17.52 -4.35 12.39
C ASP A 20 -16.47 -4.39 11.26
N GLU A 21 -16.68 -3.66 10.14
CA GLU A 21 -15.68 -3.59 9.06
C GLU A 21 -14.42 -2.81 9.46
N ALA A 22 -14.56 -1.84 10.37
CA ALA A 22 -13.45 -1.09 10.93
C ALA A 22 -12.61 -1.92 11.92
N ALA A 23 -13.21 -2.90 12.60
CA ALA A 23 -12.57 -3.69 13.65
C ALA A 23 -11.64 -4.78 13.10
N ALA A 24 -11.95 -5.33 11.92
CA ALA A 24 -11.15 -6.37 11.29
C ALA A 24 -11.04 -6.14 9.77
N PRO A 25 -10.22 -5.15 9.33
CA PRO A 25 -10.18 -4.69 7.94
C PRO A 25 -9.75 -5.75 6.92
N TYR A 26 -9.28 -6.92 7.37
CA TYR A 26 -8.88 -8.05 6.54
C TYR A 26 -9.64 -9.34 6.86
N ALA A 27 -10.75 -9.28 7.62
CA ALA A 27 -11.52 -10.48 7.99
C ALA A 27 -11.94 -11.33 6.77
N ARG A 28 -12.16 -10.67 5.62
CA ARG A 28 -12.54 -11.31 4.36
C ARG A 28 -11.35 -11.59 3.41
N LEU A 29 -10.12 -11.31 3.80
CA LEU A 29 -8.92 -11.56 2.97
C LEU A 29 -8.36 -12.96 3.26
N GLY A 30 -9.08 -13.99 2.81
CA GLY A 30 -8.64 -15.38 2.90
C GLY A 30 -7.69 -15.79 1.76
N PRO A 31 -7.05 -16.96 1.85
CA PRO A 31 -6.18 -17.50 0.80
C PRO A 31 -6.81 -17.47 -0.59
N GLU A 32 -8.06 -17.94 -0.72
CA GLU A 32 -8.79 -17.95 -1.98
C GLU A 32 -8.96 -16.55 -2.59
N THR A 33 -9.25 -15.54 -1.76
CA THR A 33 -9.38 -14.15 -2.21
C THR A 33 -8.03 -13.59 -2.67
N VAL A 34 -6.93 -13.98 -2.03
CA VAL A 34 -5.59 -13.57 -2.45
C VAL A 34 -5.24 -14.16 -3.81
N LEU A 35 -5.46 -15.47 -4.01
CA LEU A 35 -5.20 -16.13 -5.28
C LEU A 35 -6.08 -15.56 -6.40
N ALA A 36 -7.39 -15.43 -6.16
CA ALA A 36 -8.33 -14.85 -7.13
C ALA A 36 -7.98 -13.40 -7.51
N ALA A 37 -7.44 -12.60 -6.58
CA ALA A 37 -6.97 -11.26 -6.88
C ALA A 37 -5.77 -11.27 -7.83
N VAL A 38 -4.79 -12.14 -7.60
CA VAL A 38 -3.61 -12.29 -8.47
C VAL A 38 -4.01 -12.82 -9.86
N GLU A 39 -4.93 -13.79 -9.92
CA GLU A 39 -5.47 -14.31 -11.17
C GLU A 39 -6.25 -13.26 -11.95
N SER A 40 -7.02 -12.41 -11.27
CA SER A 40 -7.73 -11.28 -11.90
C SER A 40 -6.78 -10.25 -12.53
N ALA A 41 -5.51 -10.25 -12.15
CA ALA A 41 -4.45 -9.43 -12.73
C ALA A 41 -3.72 -10.13 -13.91
N GLY A 42 -4.18 -11.31 -14.33
CA GLY A 42 -3.66 -12.03 -15.49
C GLY A 42 -2.55 -13.03 -15.20
N TYR A 43 -2.34 -13.42 -13.94
CA TYR A 43 -1.32 -14.40 -13.55
C TYR A 43 -1.94 -15.72 -13.09
N SER A 44 -1.59 -16.84 -13.71
CA SER A 44 -2.02 -18.17 -13.25
C SER A 44 -1.28 -18.56 -11.96
N CYS A 45 -2.00 -18.77 -10.87
CA CYS A 45 -1.41 -19.18 -9.59
C CYS A 45 -1.18 -20.70 -9.53
N ASP A 46 -0.07 -21.13 -8.93
CA ASP A 46 0.25 -22.56 -8.74
C ASP A 46 -0.27 -23.15 -7.41
N GLY A 47 -1.03 -22.34 -6.65
CA GLY A 47 -1.58 -22.68 -5.33
C GLY A 47 -0.64 -22.44 -4.14
N HIS A 48 0.64 -22.12 -4.36
CA HIS A 48 1.54 -21.78 -3.26
C HIS A 48 1.28 -20.36 -2.75
N LEU A 49 1.01 -20.25 -1.44
CA LEU A 49 0.78 -18.98 -0.77
C LEU A 49 1.56 -18.91 0.55
N LEU A 50 2.40 -17.89 0.70
CA LEU A 50 3.17 -17.64 1.92
C LEU A 50 2.90 -16.22 2.42
N ALA A 51 2.31 -16.09 3.61
CA ALA A 51 2.18 -14.80 4.29
C ALA A 51 3.56 -14.28 4.73
N LEU A 52 3.86 -13.01 4.45
CA LEU A 52 5.09 -12.35 4.84
C LEU A 52 4.86 -11.44 6.06
N ASN A 53 5.89 -11.25 6.88
CA ASN A 53 5.81 -10.41 8.08
C ASN A 53 5.57 -8.94 7.69
N SER A 54 4.33 -8.46 7.90
CA SER A 54 3.94 -7.07 7.73
C SER A 54 2.78 -6.72 8.68
N TYR A 55 2.90 -5.60 9.38
CA TYR A 55 1.92 -5.17 10.38
C TYR A 55 0.81 -4.29 9.79
N GLU A 56 1.15 -3.37 8.89
CA GLU A 56 0.20 -2.42 8.30
C GLU A 56 -0.58 -3.05 7.14
N ASN A 57 0.15 -3.60 6.17
CA ASN A 57 -0.41 -4.19 4.96
C ASN A 57 -0.43 -5.72 5.09
N ARG A 58 -1.33 -6.40 4.35
CA ARG A 58 -1.22 -7.86 4.20
C ARG A 58 -0.38 -8.15 2.98
N VAL A 59 0.76 -8.79 3.19
CA VAL A 59 1.72 -9.09 2.13
C VAL A 59 1.88 -10.60 2.04
N TYR A 60 1.79 -11.11 0.82
CA TYR A 60 1.96 -12.52 0.53
C TYR A 60 2.95 -12.71 -0.61
N GLN A 61 3.69 -13.82 -0.57
CA GLN A 61 4.33 -14.37 -1.74
C GLN A 61 3.38 -15.40 -2.36
N VAL A 62 3.10 -15.26 -3.65
CA VAL A 62 2.18 -16.12 -4.41
C VAL A 62 2.97 -16.80 -5.52
N GLY A 63 2.89 -18.13 -5.60
CA GLY A 63 3.50 -18.89 -6.68
C GLY A 63 2.71 -18.76 -7.98
N ILE A 64 3.43 -18.68 -9.10
CA ILE A 64 2.88 -18.47 -10.44
C ILE A 64 3.31 -19.65 -11.31
N GLU A 65 2.38 -20.18 -12.11
CA GLU A 65 2.68 -21.25 -13.06
C GLU A 65 3.73 -20.79 -14.08
N ASP A 66 4.74 -21.64 -14.32
CA ASP A 66 5.83 -21.41 -15.27
C ASP A 66 6.60 -20.07 -15.10
N ALA A 67 6.51 -19.44 -13.93
CA ALA A 67 7.16 -18.16 -13.64
C ALA A 67 7.64 -18.05 -12.18
N PRO A 68 8.58 -17.13 -11.89
CA PRO A 68 8.95 -16.83 -10.50
C PRO A 68 7.74 -16.34 -9.69
N PRO A 69 7.70 -16.60 -8.37
CA PRO A 69 6.63 -16.10 -7.52
C PRO A 69 6.60 -14.58 -7.48
N LEU A 70 5.42 -14.03 -7.21
CA LEU A 70 5.20 -12.60 -7.02
C LEU A 70 4.99 -12.26 -5.55
N VAL A 71 5.26 -11.00 -5.20
CA VAL A 71 4.84 -10.43 -3.92
C VAL A 71 3.59 -9.60 -4.16
N VAL A 72 2.50 -9.95 -3.49
CA VAL A 72 1.26 -9.17 -3.50
C VAL A 72 1.12 -8.41 -2.18
N LYS A 73 0.86 -7.11 -2.26
CA LYS A 73 0.63 -6.21 -1.12
C LYS A 73 -0.80 -5.70 -1.19
N PHE A 74 -1.62 -6.10 -0.23
CA PHE A 74 -2.95 -5.55 -0.02
C PHE A 74 -2.85 -4.37 0.94
N TYR A 75 -3.31 -3.21 0.47
CA TYR A 75 -3.36 -1.98 1.27
C TYR A 75 -4.46 -2.07 2.31
N ARG A 76 -4.18 -1.61 3.53
CA ARG A 76 -5.18 -1.56 4.60
C ARG A 76 -6.35 -0.67 4.19
N PRO A 77 -7.59 -1.20 4.12
CA PRO A 77 -8.77 -0.39 3.86
C PRO A 77 -8.84 0.82 4.79
N GLY A 78 -9.16 1.98 4.22
CA GLY A 78 -9.29 3.26 4.94
C GLY A 78 -7.99 3.91 5.40
N ARG A 79 -6.82 3.27 5.21
CA ARG A 79 -5.54 3.87 5.64
C ARG A 79 -5.01 4.92 4.66
N TRP A 80 -5.11 4.64 3.37
CA TRP A 80 -4.66 5.52 2.29
C TRP A 80 -5.71 5.60 1.20
N SER A 81 -5.88 6.80 0.64
CA SER A 81 -6.65 7.00 -0.60
C SER A 81 -5.90 6.46 -1.81
N ASP A 82 -6.62 6.27 -2.93
CA ASP A 82 -6.01 5.86 -4.20
C ASP A 82 -4.91 6.83 -4.65
N ALA A 83 -5.15 8.13 -4.52
CA ALA A 83 -4.17 9.16 -4.88
C ALA A 83 -2.88 9.05 -4.06
N GLN A 84 -2.99 8.79 -2.74
CA GLN A 84 -1.83 8.60 -1.86
C GLN A 84 -1.05 7.31 -2.15
N ILE A 85 -1.74 6.26 -2.58
CA ILE A 85 -1.09 5.00 -2.99
C ILE A 85 -0.39 5.21 -4.33
N LEU A 86 -1.09 5.76 -5.32
CA LEU A 86 -0.54 6.01 -6.66
C LEU A 86 0.65 6.97 -6.63
N GLU A 87 0.65 7.94 -5.73
CA GLU A 87 1.80 8.83 -5.51
C GLU A 87 3.06 8.07 -5.04
N GLU A 88 2.92 7.11 -4.11
CA GLU A 88 4.02 6.21 -3.70
C GLU A 88 4.49 5.33 -4.88
N HIS A 89 3.55 4.82 -5.67
CA HIS A 89 3.85 3.99 -6.84
C HIS A 89 4.64 4.77 -7.90
N HIS A 90 4.18 5.97 -8.25
CA HIS A 90 4.85 6.84 -9.19
C HIS A 90 6.27 7.17 -8.73
N TYR A 91 6.43 7.52 -7.45
CA TYR A 91 7.75 7.80 -6.88
C TYR A 91 8.69 6.61 -6.97
N THR A 92 8.23 5.41 -6.61
CA THR A 92 9.06 4.20 -6.66
C THR A 92 9.39 3.76 -8.09
N LEU A 93 8.50 3.99 -9.05
CA LEU A 93 8.78 3.80 -10.48
C LEU A 93 9.88 4.78 -10.96
N GLU A 94 9.75 6.07 -10.66
CA GLU A 94 10.73 7.09 -11.06
C GLU A 94 12.12 6.85 -10.43
N LEU A 95 12.17 6.35 -9.20
CA LEU A 95 13.41 5.92 -8.56
C LEU A 95 14.03 4.71 -9.29
N ALA A 96 13.22 3.71 -9.64
CA ALA A 96 13.68 2.52 -10.35
C ALA A 96 14.20 2.86 -11.76
N GLU A 97 13.54 3.75 -12.49
CA GLU A 97 13.98 4.27 -13.80
C GLU A 97 15.35 4.97 -13.72
N ARG A 98 15.70 5.53 -12.55
CA ARG A 98 16.99 6.18 -12.28
C ARG A 98 18.02 5.23 -11.68
N GLU A 99 17.78 3.92 -11.74
CA GLU A 99 18.64 2.87 -11.19
C GLU A 99 18.92 3.07 -9.69
N ILE A 100 17.96 3.62 -8.95
CA ILE A 100 17.99 3.69 -7.49
C ILE A 100 17.37 2.38 -6.97
N PRO A 101 18.03 1.65 -6.05
CA PRO A 101 17.63 0.29 -5.69
C PRO A 101 16.36 0.29 -4.83
N VAL A 102 15.22 0.24 -5.51
CA VAL A 102 13.90 0.01 -4.93
C VAL A 102 13.18 -1.10 -5.71
N VAL A 103 12.19 -1.71 -5.08
CA VAL A 103 11.28 -2.64 -5.76
C VAL A 103 10.01 -1.89 -6.10
N ALA A 104 9.93 -1.39 -7.33
CA ALA A 104 8.73 -0.73 -7.85
C ALA A 104 7.60 -1.75 -8.11
N PRO A 105 6.33 -1.31 -8.06
CA PRO A 105 5.21 -2.16 -8.43
C PRO A 105 5.26 -2.53 -9.91
N LEU A 106 4.72 -3.70 -10.25
CA LEU A 106 4.48 -4.11 -11.63
C LEU A 106 3.39 -3.23 -12.24
N VAL A 107 3.60 -2.87 -13.50
CA VAL A 107 2.65 -2.14 -14.34
C VAL A 107 1.90 -3.18 -15.17
N ASP A 108 0.57 -3.15 -15.14
CA ASP A 108 -0.27 -4.05 -15.94
C ASP A 108 -0.33 -3.61 -17.42
N GLY A 109 -1.05 -4.39 -18.24
CA GLY A 109 -1.21 -4.11 -19.67
C GLY A 109 -1.90 -2.77 -19.98
N GLU A 110 -2.62 -2.19 -19.02
CA GLU A 110 -3.28 -0.88 -19.15
C GLU A 110 -2.47 0.26 -18.51
N GLY A 111 -1.25 0.03 -18.04
CA GLY A 111 -0.42 1.06 -17.42
C GLY A 111 -0.73 1.31 -15.94
N ARG A 112 -1.53 0.46 -15.29
CA ARG A 112 -1.94 0.62 -13.89
C ARG A 112 -1.01 -0.18 -12.99
N THR A 113 -0.84 0.31 -11.76
CA THR A 113 -0.05 -0.36 -10.73
C THR A 113 -0.85 -0.62 -9.45
N LEU A 114 -1.97 0.10 -9.28
CA LEU A 114 -2.94 -0.09 -8.23
C LEU A 114 -4.15 -0.81 -8.79
N LEU A 115 -4.39 -2.01 -8.28
CA LEU A 115 -5.45 -2.91 -8.71
C LEU A 115 -6.50 -3.02 -7.60
N CYS A 116 -7.68 -3.53 -7.96
CA CYS A 116 -8.76 -3.76 -7.00
C CYS A 116 -9.35 -5.16 -7.17
N HIS A 117 -9.65 -5.80 -6.04
CA HIS A 117 -10.39 -7.05 -6.00
C HIS A 117 -11.36 -7.02 -4.81
N GLY A 118 -12.65 -6.95 -5.09
CA GLY A 118 -13.67 -6.66 -4.07
C GLY A 118 -13.35 -5.34 -3.34
N PRO A 119 -13.36 -5.31 -1.99
CA PRO A 119 -13.06 -4.10 -1.23
C PRO A 119 -11.56 -3.78 -1.13
N PHE A 120 -10.68 -4.65 -1.65
CA PHE A 120 -9.25 -4.56 -1.41
C PHE A 120 -8.51 -3.91 -2.58
N ARG A 121 -7.72 -2.91 -2.23
CA ARG A 121 -6.71 -2.32 -3.11
C ARG A 121 -5.42 -3.10 -2.97
N PHE A 122 -4.79 -3.46 -4.09
CA PHE A 122 -3.55 -4.24 -4.05
C PHE A 122 -2.59 -3.86 -5.17
N ALA A 123 -1.34 -4.27 -5.00
CA ALA A 123 -0.29 -4.10 -5.98
C ALA A 123 0.60 -5.33 -6.02
N LEU A 124 1.14 -5.63 -7.20
CA LEU A 124 2.04 -6.75 -7.45
C LEU A 124 3.47 -6.25 -7.58
N TYR A 125 4.42 -7.01 -7.05
CA TYR A 125 5.83 -6.66 -7.06
C TYR A 125 6.65 -7.90 -7.47
N PRO A 126 7.75 -7.72 -8.22
CA PRO A 126 8.65 -8.82 -8.50
C PRO A 126 9.29 -9.29 -7.20
N ARG A 127 9.36 -10.61 -7.00
CA ARG A 127 10.05 -11.17 -5.83
C ARG A 127 11.56 -10.91 -5.94
N ARG A 128 12.10 -10.09 -5.04
CA ARG A 128 13.54 -9.85 -4.92
C ARG A 128 14.05 -10.51 -3.64
N GLY A 129 14.95 -11.47 -3.83
CA GLY A 129 15.75 -12.01 -2.72
C GLY A 129 16.90 -11.05 -2.37
N GLY A 130 17.56 -11.31 -1.25
CA GLY A 130 18.71 -10.54 -0.80
C GLY A 130 19.08 -10.92 0.63
N ARG A 131 20.18 -10.37 1.11
CA ARG A 131 20.54 -10.40 2.53
C ARG A 131 20.44 -8.97 3.05
N ALA A 132 20.05 -8.83 4.32
CA ALA A 132 20.16 -7.54 4.99
C ALA A 132 21.62 -7.07 4.96
N PRO A 133 21.87 -5.76 4.80
CA PRO A 133 23.22 -5.23 4.88
C PRO A 133 23.77 -5.47 6.30
N ASP A 134 25.05 -5.81 6.36
CA ASP A 134 25.82 -5.81 7.60
C ASP A 134 26.15 -4.35 7.96
N LEU A 135 25.52 -3.84 9.03
CA LEU A 135 25.70 -2.46 9.47
C LEU A 135 27.00 -2.24 10.25
N GLU A 136 27.77 -3.29 10.52
CA GLU A 136 29.12 -3.18 11.09
C GLU A 136 30.21 -3.09 10.01
N ASP A 137 29.87 -3.44 8.76
CA ASP A 137 30.75 -3.33 7.60
C ASP A 137 30.74 -1.88 7.07
N PRO A 138 31.88 -1.15 7.13
CA PRO A 138 31.92 0.24 6.69
C PRO A 138 31.63 0.42 5.20
N GLY A 139 31.97 -0.55 4.35
CA GLY A 139 31.71 -0.50 2.91
C GLY A 139 30.22 -0.66 2.60
N GLN A 140 29.53 -1.56 3.31
CA GLN A 140 28.08 -1.71 3.18
C GLN A 140 27.33 -0.50 3.73
N LEU A 141 27.80 0.09 4.83
CA LEU A 141 27.28 1.36 5.35
C LEU A 141 27.45 2.51 4.34
N GLU A 142 28.62 2.64 3.72
CA GLU A 142 28.86 3.66 2.69
C GLU A 142 27.91 3.48 1.50
N GLN A 143 27.69 2.23 1.07
CA GLN A 143 26.75 1.91 0.00
C GLN A 143 25.31 2.28 0.38
N CYS A 144 24.87 1.96 1.60
CA CYS A 144 23.56 2.36 2.11
C CYS A 144 23.41 3.87 2.13
N GLY A 145 24.41 4.60 2.63
CA GLY A 145 24.43 6.06 2.65
C GLY A 145 24.33 6.67 1.25
N ARG A 146 25.03 6.09 0.27
CA ARG A 146 24.94 6.51 -1.14
C ARG A 146 23.53 6.33 -1.71
N PHE A 147 22.86 5.22 -1.40
CA PHE A 147 21.49 4.99 -1.86
C PHE A 147 20.49 5.91 -1.19
N LEU A 148 20.59 6.12 0.12
CA LEU A 148 19.74 7.08 0.84
C LEU A 148 19.93 8.50 0.30
N GLY A 149 21.17 8.92 0.05
CA GLY A 149 21.48 10.22 -0.54
C GLY A 149 20.84 10.40 -1.92
N ARG A 150 20.83 9.36 -2.76
CA ARG A 150 20.16 9.38 -4.08
C ARG A 150 18.64 9.47 -3.96
N ILE A 151 18.05 8.74 -3.01
CA ILE A 151 16.60 8.83 -2.72
C ILE A 151 16.25 10.25 -2.28
N HIS A 152 17.02 10.84 -1.34
CA HIS A 152 16.76 12.21 -0.87
C HIS A 152 16.95 13.26 -1.98
N ALA A 153 18.01 13.15 -2.78
CA ALA A 153 18.26 14.05 -3.89
C ALA A 153 17.10 14.04 -4.89
N TYR A 154 16.52 12.86 -5.17
CA TYR A 154 15.36 12.75 -6.03
C TYR A 154 14.07 13.26 -5.37
N GLY A 155 13.81 12.86 -4.12
CA GLY A 155 12.65 13.31 -3.35
C GLY A 155 12.57 14.83 -3.14
N ALA A 156 13.70 15.53 -3.21
CA ALA A 156 13.75 16.99 -3.17
C ALA A 156 13.30 17.68 -4.47
N VAL A 157 13.19 16.95 -5.59
CA VAL A 157 12.82 17.52 -6.90
C VAL A 157 11.32 17.85 -6.96
N ARG A 158 10.48 16.98 -6.39
CA ARG A 158 9.02 17.15 -6.36
C ARG A 158 8.47 16.65 -5.02
N PRO A 159 7.88 17.52 -4.19
CA PRO A 159 7.24 17.08 -2.95
C PRO A 159 5.98 16.27 -3.26
N PHE A 160 5.58 15.43 -2.32
CA PHE A 160 4.26 14.80 -2.36
C PHE A 160 3.15 15.83 -2.14
N GLU A 161 2.05 15.64 -2.86
CA GLU A 161 0.83 16.43 -2.81
C GLU A 161 -0.24 15.76 -1.93
N HIS A 162 -0.30 14.43 -1.91
CA HIS A 162 -1.37 13.69 -1.24
C HIS A 162 -0.94 13.03 0.07
N ARG A 163 0.29 12.53 0.15
CA ARG A 163 0.83 11.91 1.36
C ARG A 163 1.04 12.95 2.46
N PRO A 164 0.72 12.61 3.73
CA PRO A 164 1.00 13.48 4.85
C PRO A 164 2.49 13.80 4.96
N GLU A 165 2.79 15.04 5.29
CA GLU A 165 4.15 15.47 5.59
C GLU A 165 4.61 14.85 6.92
N LEU A 166 5.82 14.29 6.93
CA LEU A 166 6.44 13.82 8.16
C LEU A 166 6.99 15.03 8.94
N SER A 167 6.18 15.57 9.86
CA SER A 167 6.57 16.69 10.72
C SER A 167 6.57 16.31 12.20
N VAL A 168 7.44 16.97 12.97
CA VAL A 168 7.50 16.80 14.43
C VAL A 168 6.20 17.23 15.09
N GLU A 169 5.54 18.27 14.57
CA GLU A 169 4.26 18.72 15.11
C GLU A 169 3.20 17.62 14.99
N GLN A 170 2.98 17.07 13.78
CA GLN A 170 1.94 16.06 13.56
C GLN A 170 2.26 14.73 14.23
N PHE A 171 3.49 14.22 14.10
CA PHE A 171 3.82 12.87 14.55
C PHE A 171 4.28 12.81 16.01
N GLY A 172 4.84 13.90 16.53
CA GLY A 172 5.31 13.99 17.90
C GLY A 172 4.36 14.74 18.82
N VAL A 173 4.21 16.04 18.57
CA VAL A 173 3.54 16.97 19.50
C VAL A 173 2.04 16.72 19.58
N GLU A 174 1.35 16.61 18.46
CA GLU A 174 -0.09 16.36 18.40
C GLU A 174 -0.45 14.98 18.96
N SER A 175 0.30 13.94 18.59
CA SER A 175 0.16 12.59 19.17
C SER A 175 0.30 12.61 20.69
N TYR A 176 1.31 13.30 21.22
CA TYR A 176 1.53 13.45 22.65
C TYR A 176 0.37 14.17 23.35
N ARG A 177 -0.09 15.32 22.81
CA ARG A 177 -1.22 16.07 23.36
C ARG A 177 -2.48 15.21 23.41
N TYR A 178 -2.77 14.51 22.31
CA TYR A 178 -3.92 13.62 22.21
C TYR A 178 -3.94 12.58 23.34
N LEU A 179 -2.81 11.90 23.60
CA LEU A 179 -2.72 10.89 24.66
C LEU A 179 -2.97 11.46 26.06
N LEU A 180 -2.48 12.67 26.34
CA LEU A 180 -2.68 13.35 27.62
C LEU A 180 -4.11 13.82 27.82
N GLU A 181 -4.70 14.42 26.78
CA GLU A 181 -6.04 15.00 26.84
C GLU A 181 -7.13 13.94 26.96
N HIS A 182 -6.91 12.76 26.37
CA HIS A 182 -7.91 11.68 26.31
C HIS A 182 -7.71 10.61 27.39
N GLY A 183 -6.81 10.82 28.36
CA GLY A 183 -6.66 9.95 29.52
C GLY A 183 -6.12 8.55 29.22
N PHE A 184 -5.38 8.39 28.11
CA PHE A 184 -4.72 7.11 27.78
C PHE A 184 -3.58 6.78 28.77
N ILE A 185 -3.02 7.80 29.42
CA ILE A 185 -1.95 7.64 30.40
C ILE A 185 -2.57 7.64 31.81
N PRO A 186 -2.35 6.57 32.61
CA PRO A 186 -2.81 6.52 33.99
C PRO A 186 -2.25 7.69 34.81
N ARG A 187 -3.08 8.26 35.69
CA ARG A 187 -2.61 9.24 36.67
C ARG A 187 -1.89 8.47 37.79
N GLY A 188 -0.62 8.80 38.01
CA GLY A 188 0.18 8.28 39.14
C GLY A 188 -0.31 8.78 40.48
#